data_AF-A0A7V9WLJ7-F1
#
_entry.id   AF-A0A7V9WLJ7-F1
#
_cell.length_a   1.000
_cell.length_b   1.000
_cell.length_c   1.000
_cell.angle_alpha   90.00
_cell.angle_beta   90.00
_cell.angle_gamma   90.00
#
_symmetry.space_group_name_H-M   'P 1'
#
loop_
_entity.id
_entity.type
_entity.pdbx_description
1 polymer ?
#
loop_
_entity_poly.entity_id
_entity_poly.type
_entity_poly.pdbx_seq_one_letter_code
_entity_poly.pdbx_strand_id
1 'polypeptide(L)'
;MPKTSGEGVSRFFVNTQDGRVATLGQLDEAGLIDNEGKAPSPWFRIRGTSDASTMWYAVMVKRERGVFIGTLCIRHLTRKASLEHQGWTEVPVESIGV
;
A
#
# COMPACT_ATOMS: atom_id res chain seq x y z
N MET A 1 16.32 25.16 0.38
CA MET A 1 16.70 23.99 -0.44
C MET A 1 15.45 23.50 -1.14
N PRO A 2 15.45 23.33 -2.47
CA PRO A 2 14.28 22.77 -3.15
C PRO A 2 14.13 21.31 -2.71
N LYS A 3 12.96 20.96 -2.16
CA LYS A 3 12.56 19.56 -1.96
C LYS A 3 12.58 18.91 -3.34
N THR A 4 13.38 17.87 -3.54
CA THR A 4 13.41 17.10 -4.78
C THR A 4 12.02 16.50 -4.98
N SER A 5 11.19 17.18 -5.77
CA SER A 5 9.89 16.69 -6.21
C SER A 5 10.12 15.49 -7.11
N GLY A 6 10.17 14.30 -6.51
CA GLY A 6 9.95 13.06 -7.26
C GLY A 6 8.48 13.01 -7.64
N GLU A 7 8.15 13.51 -8.82
CA GLU A 7 6.86 13.31 -9.48
C GLU A 7 6.39 11.85 -9.31
N GLY A 8 5.22 11.66 -8.68
CA GLY A 8 4.37 10.48 -8.86
C GLY A 8 4.82 9.14 -8.28
N VAL A 9 5.59 9.09 -7.19
CA VAL A 9 5.96 7.79 -6.56
C VAL A 9 4.86 7.29 -5.61
N SER A 10 3.86 6.59 -6.13
CA SER A 10 2.78 5.99 -5.35
C SER A 10 3.32 4.89 -4.42
N ARG A 11 3.55 5.23 -3.15
CA ARG A 11 3.90 4.27 -2.10
C ARG A 11 2.63 3.93 -1.32
N PHE A 12 2.33 2.65 -1.23
CA PHE A 12 1.23 2.14 -0.39
C PHE A 12 1.79 1.63 0.94
N PHE A 13 0.99 1.74 1.98
CA PHE A 13 1.28 1.28 3.33
C PHE A 13 0.11 0.43 3.81
N VAL A 14 0.39 -0.65 4.52
CA VAL A 14 -0.61 -1.48 5.21
C VAL A 14 -0.53 -1.21 6.70
N ASN A 15 -1.67 -0.98 7.34
CA ASN A 15 -1.79 -1.01 8.79
C ASN A 15 -1.82 -2.47 9.23
N THR A 16 -0.77 -2.89 9.94
CA THR A 16 -0.56 -4.30 10.31
C THR A 16 -1.55 -4.82 11.36
N GLN A 17 -2.31 -3.95 12.01
CA GLN A 17 -3.28 -4.31 13.05
C GLN A 17 -4.69 -4.54 12.48
N ASP A 18 -5.12 -3.72 11.53
CA ASP A 18 -6.51 -3.73 11.01
C ASP A 18 -6.62 -3.94 9.49
N GLY A 19 -5.50 -3.97 8.77
CA GLY A 19 -5.46 -4.26 7.34
C GLY A 19 -5.82 -3.08 6.44
N ARG A 20 -6.06 -1.87 6.98
CA ARG A 20 -6.26 -0.67 6.16
C ARG A 20 -5.04 -0.41 5.28
N VAL A 21 -5.27 0.20 4.12
CA VAL A 21 -4.21 0.64 3.22
C VAL A 21 -4.34 2.12 2.95
N ALA A 22 -3.22 2.83 3.01
CA ALA A 22 -3.13 4.25 2.66
C ALA A 22 -1.94 4.50 1.71
N THR A 23 -2.05 5.56 0.92
CA THR A 23 -0.91 6.09 0.15
C THR A 23 -0.02 6.97 1.04
N LEU A 24 1.22 7.22 0.60
CA LEU A 24 2.09 8.19 1.28
C LEU A 24 1.42 9.56 1.42
N GLY A 25 0.77 10.05 0.35
CA GLY A 25 0.11 11.36 0.38
C GLY A 25 -0.98 11.43 1.44
N GLN A 26 -1.81 10.39 1.55
CA GLN A 26 -2.85 10.32 2.58
C GLN A 26 -2.29 10.25 4.01
N LEU A 27 -1.19 9.53 4.22
CA LEU A 27 -0.51 9.51 5.53
C LEU A 27 0.12 10.86 5.85
N ASP A 28 0.70 11.54 4.86
CA ASP A 28 1.29 12.89 5.02
C ASP A 28 0.21 13.93 5.35
N GLU A 29 -0.91 13.91 4.62
CA GLU A 29 -2.09 14.73 4.89
C GLU A 29 -2.67 14.50 6.29
N ALA A 30 -2.62 13.27 6.79
CA ALA A 30 -3.04 12.91 8.14
C ALA A 30 -1.99 13.26 9.22
N GLY A 31 -0.83 13.82 8.86
CA GLY A 31 0.27 14.12 9.79
C GLY A 31 0.92 12.88 10.38
N LEU A 32 0.78 11.73 9.72
CA LEU A 32 1.30 10.43 10.15
C LEU A 32 2.67 10.13 9.55
N ILE A 33 3.30 11.05 8.81
CA ILE A 33 4.63 10.86 8.25
C ILE A 33 5.61 11.76 9.00
N ASP A 34 6.73 11.20 9.45
CA ASP A 34 7.79 12.00 10.07
C ASP A 34 8.58 12.80 9.02
N ASN A 35 9.46 13.70 9.49
CA ASN A 35 10.28 14.53 8.61
C ASN A 35 11.26 13.71 7.73
N GLU A 36 11.46 12.42 8.03
CA GLU A 36 12.29 11.49 7.27
C GLU A 36 11.47 10.69 6.24
N GLY A 37 10.15 10.94 6.15
CA GLY A 37 9.25 10.28 5.20
C GLY A 37 8.84 8.86 5.64
N LYS A 38 8.97 8.55 6.94
CA LYS A 38 8.68 7.24 7.51
C LYS A 38 7.34 7.27 8.24
N ALA A 39 6.52 6.26 7.96
CA ALA A 39 5.28 6.05 8.68
C ALA A 39 5.56 5.36 10.03
N PRO A 40 4.88 5.74 11.12
CA PRO A 40 4.99 5.08 12.41
C PRO A 40 4.30 3.71 12.38
N SER A 41 4.63 2.86 13.34
CA SER A 41 3.80 1.68 13.64
C SER A 41 2.34 2.13 13.88
N PRO A 42 1.32 1.40 13.40
CA PRO A 42 1.38 0.09 12.74
C PRO A 42 1.46 0.13 11.20
N TRP A 43 1.77 1.28 10.59
CA TRP A 43 1.84 1.43 9.13
C TRP A 43 3.18 0.95 8.56
N PHE A 44 3.13 -0.07 7.70
CA PHE A 44 4.31 -0.63 7.04
C PHE A 44 4.21 -0.50 5.53
N ARG A 45 5.31 -0.09 4.89
CA ARG A 45 5.37 0.08 3.44
C ARG A 45 5.15 -1.25 2.73
N ILE A 46 4.20 -1.28 1.81
CA ILE A 46 4.02 -2.37 0.85
C ILE A 46 5.17 -2.29 -0.16
N ARG A 47 5.91 -3.39 -0.33
CA ARG A 47 7.00 -3.45 -1.32
C ARG A 47 6.41 -3.50 -2.74
N GLY A 48 6.94 -2.67 -3.61
CA GLY A 48 6.63 -2.67 -5.04
C GLY A 48 7.37 -1.56 -5.76
N THR A 49 7.13 -1.46 -7.06
CA THR A 49 7.78 -0.46 -7.90
C THR A 49 7.30 0.94 -7.53
N SER A 50 8.18 1.91 -7.67
CA SER A 50 7.90 3.31 -7.32
C SER A 50 6.80 3.93 -8.19
N ASP A 51 6.59 3.42 -9.39
CA ASP A 51 5.63 3.88 -10.39
C ASP A 51 4.27 3.14 -10.31
N ALA A 52 4.01 2.39 -9.24
CA ALA A 52 2.80 1.59 -9.12
C ALA A 52 1.53 2.45 -9.03
N SER A 53 0.74 2.50 -10.10
CA SER A 53 -0.59 3.13 -10.10
C SER A 53 -1.69 2.09 -9.85
N THR A 54 -2.73 2.45 -9.09
CA THR A 54 -3.93 1.60 -8.91
C THR A 54 -4.66 1.30 -10.21
N MET A 55 -4.39 2.04 -11.29
CA MET A 55 -4.88 1.75 -12.65
C MET A 55 -4.37 0.40 -13.17
N TRP A 56 -3.11 0.05 -12.86
CA TRP A 56 -2.46 -1.17 -13.35
C TRP A 56 -2.23 -2.21 -12.25
N TYR A 57 -2.10 -1.77 -11.00
CA TYR A 57 -1.81 -2.61 -9.85
C TYR A 57 -3.04 -2.75 -8.94
N ALA A 58 -3.33 -3.99 -8.56
CA ALA A 58 -4.16 -4.33 -7.43
C ALA A 58 -3.30 -4.28 -6.16
N VAL A 59 -3.82 -3.61 -5.13
CA VAL A 59 -3.32 -3.71 -3.77
C VAL A 59 -3.97 -4.94 -3.15
N MET A 60 -3.16 -5.89 -2.70
CA MET A 60 -3.63 -7.12 -2.09
C MET A 60 -3.21 -7.14 -0.62
N VAL A 61 -4.12 -7.53 0.27
CA VAL A 61 -3.88 -7.69 1.71
C VAL A 61 -4.18 -9.12 2.12
N LYS A 62 -3.38 -9.66 3.05
CA LYS A 62 -3.60 -10.97 3.67
C LYS A 62 -3.33 -10.88 5.17
N ARG A 63 -4.12 -11.58 5.97
CA ARG A 63 -3.81 -11.79 7.39
C ARG A 63 -2.94 -13.03 7.55
N GLU A 64 -1.76 -12.85 8.13
CA GLU A 64 -0.76 -13.92 8.34
C GLU A 64 -0.31 -13.88 9.80
N ARG A 65 -0.47 -14.98 10.54
CA ARG A 65 -0.05 -15.12 11.95
C ARG A 65 -0.47 -13.95 12.86
N GLY A 66 -1.68 -13.42 12.65
CA GLY A 66 -2.26 -12.35 13.46
C GLY A 66 -1.96 -10.92 12.99
N VAL A 67 -1.09 -10.72 11.99
CA VAL A 67 -0.79 -9.40 11.41
C VAL A 67 -1.24 -9.31 9.95
N PHE A 68 -1.52 -8.10 9.49
CA PHE A 68 -1.82 -7.85 8.07
C PHE A 68 -0.55 -7.54 7.28
N ILE A 69 -0.40 -8.19 6.14
CA ILE A 69 0.66 -7.94 5.16
C ILE A 69 0.05 -7.50 3.83
N GLY A 70 0.80 -6.69 3.07
CA GLY A 70 0.36 -6.18 1.78
C GLY A 70 1.34 -6.53 0.65
N THR A 71 0.82 -6.67 -0.56
CA THR A 71 1.60 -6.80 -1.80
C THR A 71 0.90 -6.07 -2.95
N LEU A 72 1.68 -5.71 -3.97
CA LEU A 72 1.16 -5.21 -5.25
C LEU A 72 1.19 -6.33 -6.29
N CYS A 73 0.16 -6.40 -7.12
CA CYS A 73 0.07 -7.31 -8.26
C CYS A 73 -0.54 -6.60 -9.47
N ILE A 74 -0.06 -6.88 -10.68
CA ILE A 74 -0.67 -6.29 -11.89
C ILE A 74 -2.07 -6.91 -12.09
N ARG A 75 -3.09 -6.05 -12.28
CA ARG A 75 -4.53 -6.41 -12.32
C ARG A 75 -4.88 -7.43 -13.40
N HIS A 76 -4.26 -7.35 -14.56
CA HIS A 76 -4.62 -8.12 -15.76
C HIS A 76 -3.77 -9.40 -15.97
N LEU A 77 -3.04 -9.85 -14.95
CA LEU A 77 -2.23 -11.07 -15.02
C LEU A 77 -2.83 -12.19 -14.16
N THR A 78 -2.61 -13.44 -14.58
CA THR A 78 -3.00 -14.68 -13.87
C THR A 78 -2.54 -14.71 -12.40
N ARG A 79 -1.50 -13.94 -12.07
CA ARG A 79 -0.97 -13.81 -10.70
C ARG A 79 -2.01 -13.31 -9.70
N LYS A 80 -2.98 -12.48 -10.11
CA LYS A 80 -4.04 -12.01 -9.22
C LYS A 80 -4.89 -13.18 -8.70
N ALA A 81 -5.41 -14.02 -9.60
CA ALA A 81 -6.22 -15.19 -9.24
C ALA A 81 -5.44 -16.18 -8.35
N SER A 82 -4.14 -16.33 -8.59
CA SER A 82 -3.27 -17.16 -7.74
C SER A 82 -3.15 -16.60 -6.32
N LEU A 83 -3.04 -15.28 -6.15
CA LEU A 83 -3.01 -14.64 -4.84
C LEU A 83 -4.35 -14.78 -4.13
N GLU A 84 -5.47 -14.59 -4.84
CA GLU A 84 -6.81 -14.80 -4.26
C GLU A 84 -6.98 -16.24 -3.74
N HIS A 85 -6.54 -17.24 -4.51
CA HIS A 85 -6.56 -18.64 -4.07
C HIS A 85 -5.66 -18.89 -2.84
N GLN A 86 -4.60 -18.11 -2.66
CA GLN A 86 -3.71 -18.15 -1.49
C GLN A 86 -4.25 -17.36 -0.28
N GLY A 87 -5.48 -16.84 -0.37
CA GLY A 87 -6.15 -16.11 0.71
C GLY A 87 -5.80 -14.62 0.76
N TRP A 88 -5.28 -14.04 -0.32
CA TRP A 88 -5.16 -12.59 -0.44
C TRP A 88 -6.49 -11.96 -0.89
N THR A 89 -6.78 -10.78 -0.40
CA THR A 89 -7.97 -10.00 -0.76
C THR A 89 -7.55 -8.69 -1.40
N GLU A 90 -8.16 -8.33 -2.52
CA GLU A 90 -7.95 -7.02 -3.13
C GLU A 90 -8.57 -5.93 -2.25
N VAL A 91 -7.82 -4.86 -2.02
CA VAL A 91 -8.34 -3.63 -1.41
C VAL A 91 -8.92 -2.76 -2.52
N PRO A 92 -10.24 -2.46 -2.50
CA PRO A 92 -10.86 -1.57 -3.46
C PRO A 92 -10.24 -0.17 -3.39
N VAL A 93 -10.13 0.51 -4.52
CA VAL A 93 -9.48 1.84 -4.58
C VAL A 93 -10.20 2.85 -3.69
N GLU A 94 -11.52 2.77 -3.63
CA GLU A 94 -12.39 3.58 -2.78
C GLU A 94 -12.21 3.32 -1.28
N SER A 95 -11.59 2.19 -0.91
CA SER A 95 -11.28 1.84 0.48
C SER A 95 -9.84 2.20 0.89
N ILE A 96 -9.05 2.77 -0.03
CA ILE A 96 -7.69 3.22 0.27
C ILE A 96 -7.76 4.59 0.96
N GLY A 97 -7.39 4.63 2.23
CA GLY A 97 -7.46 5.80 3.10
C GLY A 97 -6.98 5.49 4.52
N VAL A 98 -6.83 6.55 5.33
CA VAL A 98 -6.43 6.48 6.74
C VAL A 98 -7.63 6.15 7.63
#